data_AF-A0A8T1GPG6-F1
#
_entry.id   AF-A0A8T1GPG6-F1
#
_cell.length_a   1.000
_cell.length_b   1.000
_cell.length_c   1.000
_cell.angle_alpha   90.00
_cell.angle_beta   90.00
_cell.angle_gamma   90.00
#
_symmetry.space_group_name_H-M   'P 1'
#
loop_
_entity.id
_entity.type
_entity.pdbx_description
1 polymer ?
#
loop_
_entity_poly.entity_id
_entity_poly.type
_entity_poly.pdbx_seq_one_letter_code
_entity_poly.pdbx_strand_id
1 'polypeptide(L)' 'MSKLITVFGATGIQGGSVIRAILNDATLSKEFKIRGVTRDTSKPAAKELKAKG' A
#
# COMPACT_ATOMS: atom_id res chain seq x y z
N MET A 1 -12.82 9.69 10.25
CA MET A 1 -12.46 9.63 8.81
C MET A 1 -11.02 9.19 8.70
N SER A 2 -10.71 8.21 7.85
CA SER A 2 -9.33 7.80 7.58
C SER A 2 -8.65 8.75 6.60
N LYS A 3 -7.40 9.12 6.87
CA LYS A 3 -6.55 9.95 6.01
C LYS A 3 -6.11 9.11 4.80
N LEU A 4 -5.96 9.73 3.63
CA LEU A 4 -5.47 9.02 2.45
C LEU A 4 -3.95 9.20 2.32
N ILE A 5 -3.21 8.09 2.27
CA ILE A 5 -1.77 8.10 1.98
C ILE A 5 -1.50 7.51 0.59
N THR A 6 -0.81 8.28 -0.26
CA THR A 6 -0.44 7.84 -1.61
C THR A 6 1.03 7.43 -1.64
N VAL A 7 1.29 6.19 -2.04
CA VAL A 7 2.64 5.63 -2.10
C VAL A 7 3.03 5.39 -3.54
N PHE A 8 4.02 6.13 -4.02
CA PHE A 8 4.61 5.93 -5.34
C PHE A 8 5.60 4.77 -5.34
N GLY A 9 5.65 4.02 -6.44
CA GLY A 9 6.49 2.83 -6.52
C GLY A 9 6.01 1.73 -5.55
N ALA A 10 4.70 1.58 -5.39
CA ALA A 10 4.08 0.67 -4.43
C ALA A 10 4.55 -0.79 -4.56
N THR A 11 4.90 -1.23 -5.77
CA THR A 11 5.42 -2.58 -6.03
C THR A 11 6.94 -2.70 -5.91
N GLY A 12 7.66 -1.61 -5.65
CA GLY A 12 9.10 -1.61 -5.40
C GLY A 12 9.44 -1.98 -3.95
N ILE A 13 10.72 -2.17 -3.66
CA ILE A 13 11.20 -2.56 -2.32
C ILE A 13 10.75 -1.55 -1.25
N GLN A 14 11.01 -0.26 -1.50
CA GLN A 14 10.70 0.80 -0.53
C GLN A 14 9.19 1.01 -0.38
N GLY A 15 8.48 1.24 -1.50
CA GLY A 15 7.03 1.48 -1.47
C GLY A 15 6.26 0.30 -0.87
N GLY A 16 6.62 -0.92 -1.23
CA GLY A 16 6.00 -2.13 -0.67
C GLY A 16 6.33 -2.32 0.82
N SER A 17 7.51 -1.91 1.28
CA SER A 17 7.86 -1.93 2.71
C SER A 17 6.99 -0.97 3.51
N VAL A 18 6.81 0.27 3.03
CA VAL A 18 5.94 1.28 3.67
C VAL A 18 4.51 0.78 3.78
N ILE A 19 3.95 0.24 2.70
CA ILE A 19 2.57 -0.27 2.68
C ILE A 19 2.41 -1.41 3.70
N ARG A 20 3.36 -2.35 3.77
CA ARG A 20 3.35 -3.44 4.75
C ARG A 20 3.44 -2.93 6.19
N ALA A 21 4.28 -1.92 6.45
CA ALA A 21 4.41 -1.33 7.78
C ALA A 21 3.09 -0.70 8.25
N ILE A 22 2.41 0.05 7.36
CA ILE A 22 1.12 0.68 7.68
C ILE A 22 0.03 -0.36 7.91
N LEU A 23 -0.04 -1.40 7.08
CA LEU A 23 -1.06 -2.46 7.22
C LEU A 23 -0.86 -3.29 8.48
N ASN A 24 0.39 -3.54 8.89
CA ASN A 24 0.70 -4.37 10.06
C ASN A 24 0.62 -3.60 11.39
N ASP A 25 0.54 -2.28 11.36
CA ASP A 25 0.39 -1.46 12.57
C ASP A 25 -1.09 -1.19 12.88
N ALA A 26 -1.54 -1.54 14.08
CA ALA A 26 -2.94 -1.46 14.48
C ALA A 26 -3.49 -0.03 14.59
N THR A 27 -2.61 0.96 14.74
CA THR A 27 -2.97 2.38 14.80
C THR A 27 -2.98 2.97 13.40
N LEU A 28 -1.91 2.76 12.62
CA LEU A 28 -1.77 3.31 11.28
C LEU A 28 -2.77 2.71 10.29
N SER A 29 -3.09 1.42 10.40
CA SER A 29 -4.11 0.76 9.56
C SER A 29 -5.53 1.31 9.74
N LYS A 30 -5.83 1.90 10.91
CA LYS A 30 -7.10 2.59 11.18
C LYS A 30 -7.05 4.06 10.78
N GLU A 31 -5.89 4.69 10.90
CA GLU A 31 -5.70 6.09 10.57
C GLU A 31 -5.64 6.31 9.05
N PHE A 32 -4.99 5.41 8.30
CA PHE A 32 -4.68 5.61 6.89
C PHE A 32 -5.37 4.61 5.95
N LYS A 33 -5.99 5.14 4.90
CA LYS A 33 -6.35 4.39 3.70
C LYS A 33 -5.21 4.52 2.69
N ILE A 34 -4.79 3.42 2.09
CA ILE A 34 -3.62 3.39 1.21
C ILE A 34 -4.05 3.52 -0.26
N ARG A 35 -3.30 4.31 -1.03
CA ARG A 35 -3.35 4.34 -2.50
C ARG A 35 -1.96 4.03 -3.05
N GLY A 36 -1.77 2.82 -3.56
CA GLY A 36 -0.54 2.45 -4.25
C GLY A 36 -0.51 2.93 -5.70
N VAL A 37 0.58 3.58 -6.11
CA VAL A 37 0.82 3.97 -7.51
C VAL A 37 1.91 3.09 -8.09
N THR A 38 1.58 2.42 -9.20
CA THR A 38 2.50 1.60 -10.00
C THR A 38 2.21 1.81 -11.48
N ARG A 39 3.18 1.48 -12.33
CA ARG A 39 3.07 1.64 -13.79
C ARG A 39 2.05 0.68 -14.41
N ASP A 40 1.88 -0.49 -13.81
CA ASP A 40 1.01 -1.55 -14.35
C ASP A 40 0.34 -2.30 -13.19
N THR A 41 -0.98 -2.19 -13.13
CA THR A 41 -1.83 -2.80 -12.09
C THR A 41 -2.15 -4.27 -12.37
N SER A 42 -1.83 -4.78 -13.57
CA SER A 42 -2.10 -6.17 -13.96
C SER A 42 -1.03 -7.15 -13.45
N LYS A 43 0.16 -6.65 -13.10
CA LYS A 43 1.30 -7.46 -12.64
C LYS A 43 0.99 -8.19 -11.33
N PRO A 44 1.56 -9.40 -11.11
CA PRO A 44 1.33 -10.19 -9.90
C PRO A 44 1.54 -9.39 -8.61
N ALA A 45 2.66 -8.65 -8.50
CA ALA A 45 2.97 -7.84 -7.32
C ALA A 45 1.91 -6.77 -7.01
N ALA A 46 1.28 -6.17 -8.03
CA ALA A 46 0.23 -5.18 -7.82
C ALA A 46 -1.07 -5.85 -7.34
N LYS A 47 -1.41 -7.03 -7.89
CA LYS A 47 -2.57 -7.82 -7.46
C LYS A 47 -2.42 -8.34 -6.04
N GLU A 48 -1.25 -8.86 -5.69
CA GLU A 48 -0.93 -9.30 -4.32
C GLU A 48 -1.04 -8.15 -3.33
N LEU A 49 -0.53 -6.97 -3.69
CA LEU A 49 -0.58 -5.80 -2.82
C LEU A 49 -2.02 -5.31 -2.62
N LYS A 50 -2.85 -5.32 -3.69
CA LYS A 50 -4.28 -5.01 -3.61
C LYS A 50 -5.04 -6.01 -2.73
N ALA A 51 -4.66 -7.29 -2.73
CA ALA A 51 -5.31 -8.32 -1.93
C ALA A 51 -5.02 -8.17 -0.42
N LYS A 52 -3.95 -7.44 -0.04
CA LYS A 52 -3.55 -7.21 1.35
C LYS A 52 -4.24 -6.00 1.99
N GLY A 53 -4.85 -5.11 1.21
CA GLY A 53 -5.52 -3.91 1.71
C GLY A 53 -5.75 -2.85 0.64
#